data_AF-A0A6H1TZL5-F1
#
_entry.id   AF-A0A6H1TZL5-F1
#
_cell.length_a   1.000
_cell.length_b   1.000
_cell.length_c   1.000
_cell.angle_alpha   90.00
_cell.angle_beta   90.00
_cell.angle_gamma   90.00
#
_symmetry.space_group_name_H-M   'P 1'
#
loop_
_entity.id
_entity.type
_entity.pdbx_description
1 polymer ?
#
loop_
_entity_poly.entity_id
_entity_poly.type
_entity_poly.pdbx_seq_one_letter_code
_entity_poly.pdbx_strand_id
1 'polypeptide(L)'
;MEILGTFGNDRLTGTPNADMIQALAGNDIVTGLDANDLIFGNQGGDVLAGNTGRDTIFGGRDNDTIWGGKDGDHLYGDLGKDTIWGDFGDDFIRGGTLDPTSTADVESDLLFGNRGRDTLIGDAGDDILWGGKDNDLLQGEAGNDRPYPFTATAKPV
;
A
#
# COMPACT_ATOMS: atom_id res chain seq x y z
N MET A 1 20.60 -1.74 3.70
CA MET A 1 21.45 -0.56 3.42
C MET A 1 20.57 0.69 3.44
N GLU A 2 21.12 1.91 3.58
CA GLU A 2 20.32 3.14 3.41
C GLU A 2 20.52 3.68 1.99
N ILE A 3 19.43 3.98 1.29
CA ILE A 3 19.41 4.56 -0.05
C ILE A 3 18.57 5.84 0.02
N LEU A 4 19.15 6.95 -0.45
CA LEU A 4 18.55 8.27 -0.41
C LEU A 4 18.44 8.81 -1.83
N GLY A 5 17.25 9.28 -2.19
CA GLY A 5 16.99 10.09 -3.37
C GLY A 5 17.41 11.55 -3.18
N THR A 6 16.82 12.41 -3.99
CA THR A 6 17.01 13.85 -4.06
C THR A 6 15.65 14.53 -3.94
N PHE A 7 15.60 15.87 -4.06
CA PHE A 7 14.31 16.60 -4.05
C PHE A 7 13.67 16.70 -5.44
N GLY A 8 14.06 15.84 -6.39
CA GLY A 8 13.42 15.76 -7.69
C GLY A 8 13.17 14.31 -8.08
N ASN A 9 12.50 14.09 -9.20
CA ASN A 9 12.07 12.76 -9.62
C ASN A 9 13.25 11.79 -9.80
N ASP A 10 13.27 10.76 -8.99
CA ASP A 10 14.32 9.76 -8.91
C ASP A 10 13.87 8.38 -9.37
N ARG A 11 14.86 7.54 -9.69
CA ARG A 11 14.68 6.10 -9.88
C ARG A 11 15.61 5.39 -8.92
N LEU A 12 15.05 4.81 -7.87
CA LEU A 12 15.77 4.14 -6.81
C LEU A 12 15.55 2.64 -6.91
N THR A 13 16.61 1.88 -6.64
CA THR A 13 16.55 0.41 -6.61
C THR A 13 17.38 -0.06 -5.44
N GLY A 14 16.77 -0.89 -4.60
CA GLY A 14 17.41 -1.60 -3.51
C GLY A 14 18.43 -2.62 -3.98
N THR A 15 18.81 -3.45 -3.03
CA THR A 15 19.70 -4.58 -3.15
C THR A 15 18.92 -5.84 -2.79
N PRO A 16 19.48 -7.05 -3.00
CA PRO A 16 18.82 -8.28 -2.53
C PRO A 16 18.80 -8.46 -1.00
N ASN A 17 19.11 -7.42 -0.21
CA ASN A 17 19.12 -7.46 1.24
C ASN A 17 18.21 -6.36 1.78
N ALA A 18 17.78 -6.49 3.02
CA ALA A 18 16.97 -5.50 3.70
C ALA A 18 17.56 -4.07 3.60
N ASP A 19 16.77 -3.19 3.01
CA ASP A 19 17.09 -1.80 2.72
C ASP A 19 16.12 -0.83 3.39
N MET A 20 16.63 0.37 3.65
CA MET A 20 15.84 1.54 4.00
C MET A 20 15.99 2.52 2.85
N ILE A 21 14.89 2.80 2.15
CA ILE A 21 14.88 3.66 0.96
C ILE A 21 14.04 4.89 1.26
N GLN A 22 14.61 6.08 1.08
CA GLN A 22 13.93 7.37 1.21
C GLN A 22 13.98 8.11 -0.12
N ALA A 23 12.84 8.26 -0.79
CA ALA A 23 12.75 8.92 -2.09
C ALA A 23 12.85 10.45 -1.99
N LEU A 24 12.25 11.02 -0.92
CA LEU A 24 12.20 12.44 -0.58
C LEU A 24 11.13 13.20 -1.38
N ALA A 25 11.48 14.27 -2.08
CA ALA A 25 10.48 15.05 -2.81
C ALA A 25 10.61 14.78 -4.30
N GLY A 26 9.50 14.74 -5.02
CA GLY A 26 9.50 14.40 -6.44
C GLY A 26 8.50 13.29 -6.72
N ASN A 27 8.26 13.02 -7.99
CA ASN A 27 7.49 11.83 -8.37
C ASN A 27 8.49 10.72 -8.68
N ASP A 28 8.66 9.82 -7.73
CA ASP A 28 9.74 8.86 -7.69
C ASP A 28 9.29 7.47 -8.13
N ILE A 29 10.25 6.66 -8.56
CA ILE A 29 10.03 5.24 -8.85
C ILE A 29 11.00 4.45 -8.00
N VAL A 30 10.47 3.65 -7.06
CA VAL A 30 11.24 2.91 -6.08
C VAL A 30 10.97 1.41 -6.19
N THR A 31 12.02 0.61 -6.08
CA THR A 31 11.95 -0.87 -6.12
C THR A 31 12.83 -1.45 -5.01
N GLY A 32 12.24 -2.21 -4.08
CA GLY A 32 12.93 -2.87 -2.95
C GLY A 32 13.82 -4.04 -3.38
N LEU A 33 13.23 -5.01 -4.10
CA LEU A 33 13.79 -6.27 -4.62
C LEU A 33 13.51 -7.47 -3.71
N ASP A 34 14.53 -8.01 -3.05
CA ASP A 34 14.42 -9.19 -2.19
C ASP A 34 14.68 -8.77 -0.75
N ALA A 35 14.12 -9.54 0.19
CA ALA A 35 14.20 -9.32 1.63
C ALA A 35 13.27 -8.21 2.12
N ASN A 36 13.28 -7.96 3.42
CA ASN A 36 12.32 -7.07 4.06
C ASN A 36 12.82 -5.63 4.00
N ASP A 37 12.19 -4.82 3.17
CA ASP A 37 12.55 -3.44 2.94
C ASP A 37 11.63 -2.46 3.68
N LEU A 38 12.17 -1.28 3.96
CA LEU A 38 11.45 -0.13 4.48
C LEU A 38 11.55 1.00 3.46
N ILE A 39 10.43 1.31 2.82
CA ILE A 39 10.35 2.26 1.69
C ILE A 39 9.50 3.45 2.08
N PHE A 40 10.01 4.67 1.86
CA PHE A 40 9.30 5.93 2.02
C PHE A 40 9.29 6.70 0.70
N GLY A 41 8.12 6.92 0.11
CA GLY A 41 7.93 7.85 -1.02
C GLY A 41 8.15 9.30 -0.57
N ASN A 42 7.44 9.69 0.49
CA ASN A 42 7.45 11.01 1.13
C ASN A 42 6.60 12.06 0.42
N GLN A 43 7.12 12.89 -0.49
CA GLN A 43 6.31 13.95 -1.12
C GLN A 43 6.34 13.85 -2.63
N GLY A 44 5.17 13.64 -3.21
CA GLY A 44 4.94 13.62 -4.65
C GLY A 44 4.19 12.36 -5.03
N GLY A 45 3.75 12.27 -6.28
CA GLY A 45 3.02 11.10 -6.74
C GLY A 45 3.97 9.97 -7.12
N ASP A 46 4.21 9.05 -6.19
CA ASP A 46 5.24 8.03 -6.26
C ASP A 46 4.72 6.68 -6.78
N VAL A 47 5.66 5.87 -7.28
CA VAL A 47 5.44 4.50 -7.74
C VAL A 47 6.39 3.60 -6.95
N LEU A 48 5.85 2.86 -5.98
CA LEU A 48 6.61 2.11 -4.98
C LEU A 48 6.34 0.60 -5.11
N ALA A 49 7.39 -0.22 -5.15
CA ALA A 49 7.26 -1.67 -5.23
C ALA A 49 8.22 -2.39 -4.26
N GLY A 50 7.70 -3.18 -3.34
CA GLY A 50 8.47 -4.02 -2.42
C GLY A 50 9.11 -5.22 -3.14
N ASN A 51 8.27 -6.00 -3.83
CA ASN A 51 8.55 -7.22 -4.58
C ASN A 51 8.55 -8.49 -3.73
N THR A 52 9.64 -8.89 -3.09
CA THR A 52 9.64 -10.13 -2.30
C THR A 52 10.27 -9.91 -0.95
N GLY A 53 9.66 -10.48 0.08
CA GLY A 53 10.02 -10.18 1.46
C GLY A 53 8.84 -9.51 2.14
N ARG A 54 8.94 -9.32 3.46
CA ARG A 54 7.89 -8.64 4.21
C ARG A 54 8.23 -7.17 4.30
N ASP A 55 7.70 -6.40 3.38
CA ASP A 55 8.04 -5.01 3.19
C ASP A 55 7.15 -4.11 4.03
N THR A 56 7.65 -2.91 4.31
CA THR A 56 6.86 -1.82 4.87
C THR A 56 7.01 -0.61 3.97
N ILE A 57 5.91 -0.15 3.39
CA ILE A 57 5.90 0.90 2.39
C ILE A 57 4.95 2.02 2.82
N PHE A 58 5.47 3.24 2.82
CA PHE A 58 4.74 4.48 3.06
C PHE A 58 4.75 5.30 1.76
N GLY A 59 3.58 5.59 1.20
CA GLY A 59 3.39 6.49 0.06
C GLY A 59 3.83 7.89 0.43
N GLY A 60 3.10 8.51 1.35
CA GLY A 60 3.46 9.78 1.97
C GLY A 60 2.43 10.85 1.65
N ARG A 61 2.77 11.82 0.81
CA ARG A 61 1.86 12.88 0.38
C ARG A 61 1.68 12.81 -1.10
N ASP A 62 0.49 13.23 -1.52
CA ASP A 62 0.02 13.21 -2.90
C ASP A 62 -0.38 11.79 -3.30
N ASN A 63 -0.69 11.57 -4.58
CA ASN A 63 -1.36 10.35 -5.01
C ASN A 63 -0.33 9.29 -5.41
N ASP A 64 -0.23 8.25 -4.60
CA ASP A 64 0.77 7.20 -4.72
C ASP A 64 0.22 5.92 -5.32
N THR A 65 1.13 5.14 -5.90
CA THR A 65 0.85 3.82 -6.44
C THR A 65 1.79 2.81 -5.82
N ILE A 66 1.24 1.85 -5.05
CA ILE A 66 2.01 0.95 -4.20
C ILE A 66 1.73 -0.51 -4.54
N TRP A 67 2.78 -1.31 -4.71
CA TRP A 67 2.71 -2.77 -4.78
C TRP A 67 3.56 -3.40 -3.66
N GLY A 68 2.94 -4.20 -2.80
CA GLY A 68 3.65 -5.01 -1.79
C GLY A 68 4.46 -6.11 -2.46
N GLY A 69 3.75 -7.04 -3.11
CA GLY A 69 4.35 -8.03 -4.00
C GLY A 69 4.12 -9.45 -3.49
N LYS A 70 5.12 -10.04 -2.84
CA LYS A 70 5.02 -11.38 -2.26
C LYS A 70 5.37 -11.31 -0.79
N ASP A 71 4.76 -12.24 -0.05
CA ASP A 71 4.83 -12.34 1.41
C ASP A 71 3.96 -11.25 2.06
N GLY A 72 3.82 -11.29 3.39
CA GLY A 72 2.87 -10.41 4.09
C GLY A 72 3.47 -9.04 4.37
N ASP A 73 2.94 -8.03 3.69
CA ASP A 73 3.44 -6.65 3.67
C ASP A 73 2.62 -5.70 4.56
N HIS A 74 3.21 -4.55 4.90
CA HIS A 74 2.50 -3.42 5.50
C HIS A 74 2.55 -2.21 4.58
N LEU A 75 1.40 -1.81 4.04
CA LEU A 75 1.29 -0.78 3.02
C LEU A 75 0.40 0.36 3.53
N TYR A 76 0.89 1.59 3.42
CA TYR A 76 0.24 2.82 3.87
C TYR A 76 0.28 3.84 2.73
N GLY A 77 -0.87 4.35 2.29
CA GLY A 77 -0.93 5.45 1.32
C GLY A 77 -0.57 6.81 1.94
N ASP A 78 -0.98 7.01 3.20
CA ASP A 78 -0.81 8.21 4.02
C ASP A 78 -1.75 9.38 3.67
N LEU A 79 -1.35 10.35 2.83
CA LEU A 79 -2.18 11.51 2.49
C LEU A 79 -2.33 11.60 0.98
N GLY A 80 -3.56 11.51 0.49
CA GLY A 80 -3.82 11.66 -0.93
C GLY A 80 -4.79 10.62 -1.44
N LYS A 81 -4.89 10.52 -2.75
CA LYS A 81 -5.68 9.49 -3.40
C LYS A 81 -4.75 8.38 -3.88
N ASP A 82 -4.73 7.30 -3.14
CA ASP A 82 -3.77 6.23 -3.32
C ASP A 82 -4.38 5.01 -4.01
N THR A 83 -3.49 4.23 -4.63
CA THR A 83 -3.85 2.93 -5.18
C THR A 83 -2.83 1.90 -4.72
N ILE A 84 -3.31 0.91 -3.96
CA ILE A 84 -2.45 -0.01 -3.22
C ILE A 84 -2.84 -1.46 -3.51
N TRP A 85 -1.87 -2.27 -3.92
CA TRP A 85 -2.01 -3.72 -4.10
C TRP A 85 -1.09 -4.48 -3.13
N GLY A 86 -1.66 -5.35 -2.29
CA GLY A 86 -0.92 -6.32 -1.48
C GLY A 86 -0.30 -7.44 -2.32
N ASP A 87 -1.01 -7.87 -3.36
CA ASP A 87 -0.64 -8.94 -4.29
C ASP A 87 -0.69 -10.36 -3.69
N PHE A 88 0.40 -10.89 -3.16
CA PHE A 88 0.44 -12.24 -2.60
C PHE A 88 0.94 -12.20 -1.17
N GLY A 89 0.12 -12.51 -0.20
CA GLY A 89 0.53 -12.40 1.18
C GLY A 89 -0.66 -12.41 2.09
N ASP A 90 -0.42 -12.52 3.40
CA ASP A 90 -1.43 -12.04 4.35
C ASP A 90 -1.03 -10.58 4.61
N ASP A 91 -1.63 -9.64 3.87
CA ASP A 91 -1.20 -8.23 3.82
C ASP A 91 -1.99 -7.34 4.78
N PHE A 92 -1.33 -6.28 5.25
CA PHE A 92 -1.98 -5.17 5.93
C PHE A 92 -1.91 -3.92 5.05
N ILE A 93 -3.07 -3.43 4.64
CA ILE A 93 -3.22 -2.29 3.74
C ILE A 93 -4.06 -1.22 4.42
N ARG A 94 -3.55 0.00 4.42
CA ARG A 94 -4.26 1.18 4.89
C ARG A 94 -4.17 2.29 3.84
N GLY A 95 -5.31 2.89 3.48
CA GLY A 95 -5.36 4.05 2.59
C GLY A 95 -4.66 5.24 3.21
N GLY A 96 -5.10 5.66 4.39
CA GLY A 96 -4.54 6.81 5.08
C GLY A 96 -3.37 6.55 6.03
N THR A 97 -3.18 7.50 6.95
CA THR A 97 -2.00 7.57 7.83
C THR A 97 -1.95 6.52 8.95
N LEU A 98 -0.76 6.29 9.51
CA LEU A 98 -0.56 5.45 10.71
C LEU A 98 -1.36 5.89 11.96
N ASP A 99 -1.78 7.15 12.05
CA ASP A 99 -2.59 7.64 13.16
C ASP A 99 -4.07 7.38 12.87
N PRO A 100 -4.71 6.40 13.53
CA PRO A 100 -6.11 6.05 13.29
C PRO A 100 -7.09 7.14 13.75
N THR A 101 -6.59 8.20 14.40
CA THR A 101 -7.38 9.38 14.79
C THR A 101 -7.20 10.56 13.86
N SER A 102 -6.26 10.46 12.91
CA SER A 102 -6.05 11.46 11.88
C SER A 102 -7.28 11.54 11.00
N THR A 103 -7.79 12.75 10.83
CA THR A 103 -8.82 13.09 9.82
C THR A 103 -8.22 13.98 8.74
N ALA A 104 -6.89 13.93 8.58
CA ALA A 104 -6.16 14.78 7.66
C ALA A 104 -6.30 14.30 6.22
N ASP A 105 -6.39 12.98 6.04
CA ASP A 105 -6.72 12.35 4.77
C ASP A 105 -8.23 12.18 4.70
N VAL A 106 -8.86 12.72 3.66
CA VAL A 106 -10.31 12.59 3.41
C VAL A 106 -10.60 12.24 1.95
N GLU A 107 -9.54 11.88 1.24
CA GLU A 107 -9.52 11.58 -0.17
C GLU A 107 -10.17 10.20 -0.40
N SER A 108 -9.85 9.47 -1.46
CA SER A 108 -10.59 8.21 -1.71
C SER A 108 -9.68 7.22 -2.37
N ASP A 109 -9.49 6.09 -1.71
CA ASP A 109 -8.46 5.14 -2.04
C ASP A 109 -9.00 3.90 -2.75
N LEU A 110 -8.08 3.24 -3.44
CA LEU A 110 -8.30 1.98 -4.11
C LEU A 110 -7.38 0.92 -3.51
N LEU A 111 -7.95 0.04 -2.68
CA LEU A 111 -7.20 -0.96 -1.94
C LEU A 111 -7.50 -2.37 -2.46
N PHE A 112 -6.46 -3.16 -2.73
CA PHE A 112 -6.57 -4.51 -3.28
C PHE A 112 -5.71 -5.51 -2.50
N GLY A 113 -6.32 -6.45 -1.78
CA GLY A 113 -5.61 -7.53 -1.07
C GLY A 113 -5.07 -8.60 -2.02
N ASN A 114 -5.86 -8.93 -3.05
CA ASN A 114 -5.55 -9.96 -4.05
C ASN A 114 -5.53 -11.39 -3.50
N ARG A 115 -4.41 -11.94 -3.02
CA ARG A 115 -4.33 -13.33 -2.55
C ARG A 115 -3.74 -13.42 -1.16
N GLY A 116 -4.54 -13.95 -0.27
CA GLY A 116 -4.19 -14.37 1.08
C GLY A 116 -5.21 -13.77 2.03
N ARG A 117 -4.95 -13.79 3.34
CA ARG A 117 -5.93 -13.25 4.30
C ARG A 117 -5.54 -11.84 4.65
N ASP A 118 -6.13 -10.90 3.92
CA ASP A 118 -5.71 -9.51 3.97
C ASP A 118 -6.55 -8.70 4.96
N THR A 119 -5.96 -7.63 5.47
CA THR A 119 -6.65 -6.59 6.24
C THR A 119 -6.55 -5.28 5.47
N LEU A 120 -7.68 -4.77 4.98
CA LEU A 120 -7.78 -3.50 4.26
C LEU A 120 -8.57 -2.49 5.08
N ILE A 121 -8.00 -1.31 5.29
CA ILE A 121 -8.60 -0.20 6.02
C ILE A 121 -8.62 1.04 5.11
N GLY A 122 -9.81 1.53 4.77
CA GLY A 122 -10.02 2.70 3.89
C GLY A 122 -9.60 4.01 4.54
N ASP A 123 -9.96 4.19 5.83
CA ASP A 123 -9.84 5.43 6.60
C ASP A 123 -10.96 6.45 6.30
N ALA A 124 -10.68 7.74 6.27
CA ALA A 124 -11.71 8.73 5.95
C ALA A 124 -11.70 8.95 4.44
N GLY A 125 -12.86 8.91 3.80
CA GLY A 125 -12.92 8.90 2.35
C GLY A 125 -14.09 8.09 1.81
N ASP A 126 -14.31 8.14 0.50
CA ASP A 126 -15.26 7.24 -0.18
C ASP A 126 -14.47 6.11 -0.85
N ASP A 127 -14.10 5.08 -0.10
CA ASP A 127 -13.07 4.13 -0.53
C ASP A 127 -13.62 2.91 -1.29
N ILE A 128 -12.75 2.28 -2.09
CA ILE A 128 -13.04 1.00 -2.73
C ILE A 128 -12.04 -0.06 -2.25
N LEU A 129 -12.56 -1.10 -1.61
CA LEU A 129 -11.77 -2.16 -1.01
C LEU A 129 -12.08 -3.49 -1.70
N TRP A 130 -11.09 -4.11 -2.34
CA TRP A 130 -11.18 -5.44 -2.94
C TRP A 130 -10.32 -6.43 -2.16
N GLY A 131 -10.95 -7.28 -1.34
CA GLY A 131 -10.22 -8.30 -0.58
C GLY A 131 -9.52 -9.31 -1.49
N GLY A 132 -10.23 -9.76 -2.54
CA GLY A 132 -9.68 -10.70 -3.50
C GLY A 132 -10.07 -12.14 -3.14
N LYS A 133 -9.10 -13.03 -3.03
CA LYS A 133 -9.31 -14.45 -2.66
C LYS A 133 -9.07 -14.62 -1.16
N ASP A 134 -9.60 -15.72 -0.64
CA ASP A 134 -9.48 -16.11 0.77
C ASP A 134 -10.32 -15.19 1.68
N ASN A 135 -10.07 -15.23 3.00
CA ASN A 135 -10.96 -14.60 3.98
C ASN A 135 -10.32 -13.31 4.49
N ASP A 136 -10.82 -12.19 3.98
CA ASP A 136 -10.27 -10.85 4.25
C ASP A 136 -11.09 -10.09 5.30
N LEU A 137 -10.43 -9.14 5.96
CA LEU A 137 -11.05 -8.10 6.77
C LEU A 137 -11.06 -6.79 5.98
N LEU A 138 -12.25 -6.27 5.66
CA LEU A 138 -12.41 -5.00 4.96
C LEU A 138 -13.13 -4.01 5.87
N GLN A 139 -12.50 -2.88 6.18
CA GLN A 139 -13.05 -1.82 7.00
C GLN A 139 -12.93 -0.49 6.26
N GLY A 140 -14.06 0.08 5.83
CA GLY A 140 -14.06 1.39 5.18
C GLY A 140 -13.71 2.54 6.12
N GLU A 141 -14.18 2.48 7.38
CA GLU A 141 -14.19 3.58 8.35
C GLU A 141 -15.16 4.71 7.97
N ALA A 142 -14.69 5.93 7.68
CA ALA A 142 -15.53 7.11 7.62
C ALA A 142 -15.79 7.59 6.18
N GLY A 143 -16.97 7.30 5.65
CA GLY A 143 -17.47 7.84 4.38
C GLY A 143 -18.40 6.86 3.70
N ASN A 144 -18.51 6.91 2.36
CA ASN A 144 -19.39 6.05 1.58
C ASN A 144 -18.61 4.95 0.84
N ASP A 145 -18.18 3.95 1.61
CA ASP A 145 -17.25 2.93 1.12
C ASP A 145 -17.91 1.81 0.32
N ARG A 146 -17.10 1.13 -0.49
CA ARG A 146 -17.50 -0.02 -1.31
C ARG A 146 -16.56 -1.21 -1.05
N PRO A 147 -16.83 -2.03 -0.02
CA PRO A 147 -16.11 -3.27 0.20
C PRO A 147 -16.63 -4.39 -0.71
N TYR A 148 -15.71 -5.08 -1.34
CA TYR A 148 -15.91 -6.24 -2.20
C TYR A 148 -15.14 -7.44 -1.62
N PRO A 149 -15.69 -8.13 -0.60
CA PRO A 149 -15.07 -9.31 -0.03
C PRO A 149 -15.13 -10.51 -0.97
N PHE A 150 -14.29 -11.52 -0.73
CA PHE A 150 -14.40 -12.78 -1.46
C PHE A 150 -15.79 -13.39 -1.28
N THR A 151 -16.53 -13.53 -2.38
CA THR A 151 -17.77 -14.32 -2.39
C THR A 151 -17.50 -15.63 -3.13
N ALA A 152 -17.29 -16.70 -2.37
CA ALA A 152 -17.36 -18.04 -2.93
C ALA A 152 -18.80 -18.28 -3.39
N THR A 153 -19.14 -17.97 -4.65
CA THR A 153 -20.40 -18.44 -5.22
C THR A 153 -20.34 -19.96 -5.24
N ALA A 154 -21.08 -20.60 -4.33
CA ALA A 154 -21.37 -22.02 -4.43
C ALA A 154 -21.98 -22.25 -5.81
N LYS A 155 -21.32 -23.06 -6.66
CA LYS A 155 -21.98 -23.56 -7.86
C LYS A 155 -23.20 -24.35 -7.39
N PRO A 156 -24.43 -24.04 -7.86
CA PRO A 156 -25.54 -24.92 -7.59
C PRO A 156 -25.22 -26.29 -8.21
N VAL A 157 -25.39 -27.33 -7.38
CA VAL A 157 -25.21 -28.75 -7.74
C VAL A 157 -26.32 -29.18 -8.70
#